data_AF-A0A182UQZ8-F1
#
_entry.id   AF-A0A182UQZ8-F1
#
_cell.length_a   1.000
_cell.length_b   1.000
_cell.length_c   1.000
_cell.angle_alpha   90.00
_cell.angle_beta   90.00
_cell.angle_gamma   90.00
#
_symmetry.space_group_name_H-M   'P 1'
#
loop_
_entity.id
_entity.type
_entity.pdbx_description
1 polymer ?
#
loop_
_entity_poly.entity_id
_entity_poly.type
_entity_poly.pdbx_seq_one_letter_code
_entity_poly.pdbx_strand_id
1 'polypeptide(L)'
;MTRSTIFRLLAGLRKRTCVRYHHHHRQRHHHRQFAHRSNVIAEQKSTVRAYLGVKLYKMERPCAMLGGMCVQTSECKQRPANSGLCPENTHLGVDCCYEVKPASNLTCHEYRGACMERCAEELQRPSTDCTDGSKCCVLVV
;
A
#
# COMPACT_ATOMS: atom_id res chain seq x y z
N MET A 1 -18.61 -15.62 -78.01
CA MET A 1 -17.50 -16.56 -78.28
C MET A 1 -16.23 -15.76 -78.52
N THR A 2 -15.17 -15.98 -77.74
CA THR A 2 -13.71 -15.82 -78.03
C THR A 2 -12.97 -15.69 -76.69
N ARG A 3 -12.35 -16.73 -76.12
CA ARG A 3 -10.98 -17.23 -76.40
C ARG A 3 -9.92 -16.11 -76.45
N SER A 4 -9.35 -15.82 -75.28
CA SER A 4 -7.96 -15.36 -75.07
C SER A 4 -7.68 -15.58 -73.58
N THR A 5 -7.32 -16.77 -73.12
CA THR A 5 -6.06 -17.48 -73.36
C THR A 5 -4.86 -16.64 -72.91
N ILE A 6 -4.38 -16.99 -71.71
CA ILE A 6 -2.95 -17.06 -71.38
C ILE A 6 -2.24 -15.71 -71.46
N PHE A 7 -2.31 -14.89 -70.42
CA PHE A 7 -1.18 -14.04 -70.09
C PHE A 7 -1.05 -13.93 -68.57
N ARG A 8 -0.25 -14.85 -68.04
CA ARG A 8 0.82 -14.56 -67.10
C ARG A 8 0.46 -14.30 -65.62
N LEU A 9 1.10 -15.15 -64.81
CA LEU A 9 1.74 -14.84 -63.53
C LEU A 9 0.82 -14.89 -62.31
N LEU A 10 0.75 -16.02 -61.61
CA LEU A 10 1.72 -16.39 -60.56
C LEU A 10 1.75 -15.41 -59.38
N ALA A 11 0.70 -15.41 -58.56
CA ALA A 11 0.73 -15.16 -57.11
C ALA A 11 -0.65 -15.52 -56.55
N GLY A 12 -0.87 -16.43 -55.60
CA GLY A 12 0.05 -17.22 -54.81
C GLY A 12 -0.58 -18.56 -54.44
N LEU A 13 -0.08 -19.62 -55.06
CA LEU A 13 -0.15 -20.97 -54.52
C LEU A 13 0.98 -21.15 -53.50
N ARG A 14 0.68 -20.99 -52.20
CA ARG A 14 1.40 -21.65 -51.10
C ARG A 14 0.43 -21.71 -49.93
N LYS A 15 0.11 -22.82 -49.27
CA LYS A 15 0.48 -24.24 -49.30
C LYS A 15 -0.66 -24.89 -48.49
N ARG A 16 -1.37 -25.86 -49.06
CA ARG A 16 -1.29 -27.28 -48.68
C ARG A 16 -1.64 -27.58 -47.21
N THR A 17 -2.89 -28.02 -47.05
CA THR A 17 -3.33 -29.29 -46.47
C THR A 17 -2.34 -30.17 -45.69
N CYS A 18 -2.95 -30.85 -44.71
CA CYS A 18 -2.46 -31.92 -43.82
C CYS A 18 -1.62 -31.35 -42.66
N VAL A 19 -1.98 -31.56 -41.39
CA VAL A 19 -2.04 -32.86 -40.73
C VAL A 19 -2.84 -32.71 -39.41
N ARG A 20 -3.78 -33.63 -39.21
CA ARG A 20 -4.46 -33.96 -37.94
C ARG A 20 -3.38 -34.36 -36.91
N TYR A 21 -3.60 -34.14 -35.61
CA TYR A 21 -2.75 -34.65 -34.50
C TYR A 21 -1.47 -33.85 -34.20
N HIS A 22 -1.61 -32.76 -33.45
CA HIS A 22 -0.83 -32.42 -32.24
C HIS A 22 -1.14 -30.96 -31.85
N HIS A 23 -1.14 -30.68 -30.55
CA HIS A 23 -1.50 -29.41 -29.88
C HIS A 23 -3.01 -29.09 -29.82
N HIS A 24 -3.82 -29.41 -28.80
CA HIS A 24 -3.54 -29.66 -27.38
C HIS A 24 -2.41 -28.78 -26.82
N HIS A 25 -2.53 -27.44 -26.87
CA HIS A 25 -1.93 -26.54 -25.85
C HIS A 25 -2.06 -25.02 -26.06
N ARG A 26 -2.94 -24.48 -26.93
CA ARG A 26 -2.81 -23.04 -27.23
C ARG A 26 -4.08 -22.20 -27.31
N GLN A 27 -5.13 -22.55 -26.58
CA GLN A 27 -6.24 -21.62 -26.27
C GLN A 27 -6.90 -21.91 -24.91
N ARG A 28 -6.11 -22.25 -23.88
CA ARG A 28 -6.58 -22.48 -22.49
C ARG A 28 -5.66 -21.88 -21.42
N HIS A 29 -5.05 -20.71 -21.66
CA HIS A 29 -4.14 -20.10 -20.68
C HIS A 29 -4.40 -18.63 -20.33
N HIS A 30 -5.53 -18.03 -20.73
CA HIS A 30 -5.91 -16.68 -20.25
C HIS A 30 -7.29 -16.58 -19.58
N HIS A 31 -7.88 -17.71 -19.19
CA HIS A 31 -9.18 -17.76 -18.51
C HIS A 31 -9.25 -18.74 -17.33
N ARG A 32 -8.10 -19.03 -16.70
CA ARG A 32 -8.03 -19.85 -15.47
C ARG A 32 -6.92 -19.37 -14.54
N GLN A 33 -6.97 -18.11 -14.10
CA GLN A 33 -6.24 -17.71 -12.91
C GLN A 33 -6.69 -16.38 -12.30
N PHE A 34 -8.00 -16.19 -12.16
CA PHE A 34 -8.53 -15.31 -11.09
C PHE A 34 -9.73 -15.98 -10.43
N ALA A 35 -9.53 -17.25 -10.07
CA ALA A 35 -10.30 -17.94 -9.05
C ALA A 35 -9.47 -18.01 -7.76
N HIS A 36 -8.82 -16.90 -7.38
CA HIS A 36 -8.66 -16.59 -5.96
C HIS A 36 -9.78 -15.62 -5.61
N ARG A 37 -10.95 -16.21 -5.47
CA ARG A 37 -12.13 -15.62 -4.87
C ARG A 37 -11.81 -15.50 -3.38
N SER A 38 -10.92 -14.56 -3.05
CA SER A 38 -10.71 -14.14 -1.67
C SER A 38 -12.02 -13.51 -1.24
N ASN A 39 -12.73 -14.26 -0.42
CA ASN A 39 -13.84 -13.80 0.37
C ASN A 39 -13.30 -12.76 1.36
N VAL A 40 -13.00 -11.54 0.88
CA VAL A 40 -12.62 -10.40 1.72
C VAL A 40 -13.91 -9.67 2.09
N ILE A 41 -14.78 -10.37 2.81
CA ILE A 41 -15.81 -9.71 3.64
C ILE A 41 -15.31 -9.81 5.07
N ALA A 42 -14.31 -8.99 5.37
CA ALA A 42 -13.99 -8.48 6.70
C ALA A 42 -12.88 -7.48 6.47
N GLU A 43 -13.27 -6.21 6.37
CA GLU A 43 -12.56 -5.03 6.88
C GLU A 43 -12.88 -3.81 6.01
N GLN A 44 -14.14 -3.36 6.05
CA GLN A 44 -14.42 -1.92 5.89
C GLN A 44 -13.97 -1.20 7.17
N LYS A 45 -12.69 -1.25 7.50
CA LYS A 45 -12.10 -0.34 8.48
C LYS A 45 -11.75 0.91 7.69
N SER A 46 -12.64 1.89 7.81
CA SER A 46 -12.42 3.32 7.51
C SER A 46 -11.01 3.61 7.04
N THR A 47 -10.86 4.10 5.80
CA THR A 47 -9.62 4.47 5.12
C THR A 47 -8.88 5.65 5.77
N VAL A 48 -8.96 5.77 7.09
CA VAL A 48 -8.20 6.69 7.92
C VAL A 48 -6.91 5.98 8.27
N ARG A 49 -5.82 6.38 7.61
CA ARG A 49 -4.47 5.96 8.00
C ARG A 49 -4.24 6.47 9.43
N ALA A 50 -3.84 5.59 10.33
CA ALA A 50 -3.45 5.95 11.68
C ALA A 50 -1.95 5.66 11.86
N TYR A 51 -1.27 6.48 12.65
CA TYR A 51 0.14 6.30 12.99
C TYR A 51 0.31 6.45 14.50
N LEU A 52 0.84 5.42 15.16
CA LEU A 52 0.96 5.38 16.62
C LEU A 52 -0.37 5.70 17.33
N GLY A 53 -1.47 5.14 16.81
CA GLY A 53 -2.83 5.38 17.33
C GLY A 53 -3.42 6.76 17.01
N VAL A 54 -2.67 7.65 16.37
CA VAL A 54 -3.11 9.00 16.00
C VAL A 54 -3.74 9.00 14.62
N LYS A 55 -4.87 9.70 14.48
CA LYS A 55 -5.58 9.84 13.22
C LYS A 55 -4.82 10.76 12.25
N LEU A 56 -4.48 10.26 11.07
CA LEU A 56 -3.93 11.09 10.00
C LEU A 56 -5.04 11.66 9.12
N TYR A 57 -4.92 12.94 8.82
CA TYR A 57 -5.77 13.63 7.86
C TYR A 57 -5.12 13.60 6.47
N LYS A 58 -5.86 14.10 5.47
CA LYS A 58 -5.33 14.23 4.12
C LYS A 58 -4.03 15.02 4.16
N MET A 59 -2.97 14.43 3.62
CA MET A 59 -1.68 15.08 3.51
C MET A 59 -1.73 16.21 2.50
N GLU A 60 -1.35 17.41 2.95
CA GLU A 60 -1.34 18.61 2.11
C GLU A 60 0.09 18.97 1.74
N ARG A 61 0.29 19.45 0.51
CA ARG A 61 1.60 19.74 -0.07
C ARG A 61 2.51 20.58 0.83
N PRO A 62 2.07 21.70 1.43
CA PRO A 62 2.95 22.52 2.28
C PRO A 62 3.47 21.75 3.51
N CYS A 63 2.66 20.90 4.14
CA CYS A 63 3.12 20.05 5.24
C CYS A 63 4.04 18.92 4.77
N ALA A 64 3.67 18.23 3.68
CA ALA A 64 4.44 17.11 3.14
C ALA A 64 5.86 17.52 2.68
N MET A 65 6.02 18.73 2.16
CA MET A 65 7.33 19.29 1.76
C MET A 65 8.30 19.48 2.94
N LEU A 66 7.77 19.61 4.16
CA LEU A 66 8.57 19.67 5.38
C LEU A 66 8.81 18.27 5.99
N GLY A 67 8.30 17.20 5.37
CA GLY A 67 8.35 15.85 5.93
C GLY A 67 7.41 15.65 7.12
N GLY A 68 6.44 16.54 7.31
CA GLY A 68 5.46 16.44 8.39
C GLY A 68 4.20 15.66 7.99
N MET A 69 3.26 15.59 8.93
CA MET A 69 1.94 14.98 8.76
C MET A 69 0.81 15.83 9.35
N CYS A 70 -0.35 15.82 8.67
CA CYS A 70 -1.55 16.53 9.12
C CYS A 70 -2.28 15.71 10.18
N VAL A 71 -2.30 16.21 11.42
CA VAL A 71 -2.93 15.58 12.61
C VAL A 71 -3.64 16.63 13.45
N GLN A 72 -4.46 16.22 14.43
CA GLN A 72 -4.97 17.19 15.38
C GLN A 72 -3.82 17.83 16.15
N THR A 73 -3.89 19.15 16.34
CA THR A 73 -2.86 19.92 17.05
C THR A 73 -2.63 19.45 18.48
N SER A 74 -3.66 18.88 19.14
CA SER A 74 -3.59 18.27 20.47
C SER A 74 -2.71 17.01 20.53
N GLU A 75 -2.74 16.21 19.47
CA GLU A 75 -2.01 14.95 19.30
C GLU A 75 -0.56 15.18 18.83
N CYS A 76 -0.20 16.42 18.51
CA CYS A 76 1.15 16.76 18.07
C CYS A 76 2.10 16.99 19.25
N LYS A 77 3.29 16.36 19.18
CA LYS A 77 4.40 16.58 20.13
C LYS A 77 5.32 17.71 19.64
N GLN A 78 5.68 17.71 18.35
CA GLN A 78 6.56 18.71 17.77
C GLN A 78 5.96 19.34 16.52
N ARG A 79 5.76 20.66 16.55
CA ARG A 79 5.19 21.45 15.45
C ARG A 79 6.26 22.28 14.73
N PRO A 80 6.09 22.54 13.43
CA PRO A 80 6.84 23.56 12.73
C PRO A 80 6.57 24.96 13.30
N ALA A 81 7.48 25.91 13.05
CA ALA A 81 7.30 27.31 13.45
C ALA A 81 6.16 27.99 12.67
N ASN A 82 5.93 27.57 11.43
CA ASN A 82 4.86 28.06 10.57
C ASN A 82 3.59 27.22 10.81
N SER A 83 2.46 27.88 10.99
CA SER A 83 1.13 27.25 11.13
C SER A 83 0.33 27.31 9.83
N GLY A 84 -0.81 26.61 9.79
CA GLY A 84 -1.74 26.65 8.65
C GLY A 84 -1.23 25.88 7.44
N LEU A 85 -0.43 24.83 7.69
CA LEU A 85 0.17 24.00 6.65
C LEU A 85 -0.76 22.84 6.21
N CYS A 86 -1.91 22.71 6.86
CA CYS A 86 -3.02 21.83 6.46
C CYS A 86 -4.32 22.67 6.30
N PRO A 87 -4.39 23.59 5.32
CA PRO A 87 -5.50 24.52 5.15
C PRO A 87 -6.87 23.85 4.96
N GLU A 88 -6.95 22.72 4.25
CA GLU A 88 -8.23 22.04 4.03
C GLU A 88 -8.86 21.55 5.35
N ASN A 89 -8.02 21.17 6.33
CA ASN A 89 -8.47 20.58 7.59
C ASN A 89 -8.36 21.55 8.78
N THR A 90 -7.98 22.80 8.57
CA THR A 90 -7.77 23.79 9.64
C THR A 90 -9.02 24.00 10.50
N HIS A 91 -10.21 23.91 9.90
CA HIS A 91 -11.49 24.00 10.60
C HIS A 91 -11.73 22.87 11.63
N LEU A 92 -10.97 21.78 11.54
CA LEU A 92 -11.01 20.64 12.47
C LEU A 92 -9.93 20.72 13.56
N GLY A 93 -9.21 21.83 13.66
CA GLY A 93 -8.08 21.97 14.58
C GLY A 93 -6.85 21.14 14.18
N VAL A 94 -6.75 20.81 12.89
CA VAL A 94 -5.65 20.05 12.29
C VAL A 94 -4.59 20.99 11.74
N ASP A 95 -3.33 20.67 12.01
CA ASP A 95 -2.19 21.36 11.41
C ASP A 95 -1.03 20.38 11.22
N CYS A 96 0.06 20.86 10.63
CA CYS A 96 1.24 20.05 10.36
C CYS A 96 2.03 19.72 11.63
N CYS A 97 2.53 18.49 11.68
CA CYS A 97 3.26 17.95 12.81
C CYS A 97 4.45 17.11 12.37
N TYR A 98 5.59 17.23 13.04
CA TYR A 98 6.78 16.39 12.78
C TYR A 98 6.75 15.10 13.59
N GLU A 99 6.33 15.19 14.86
CA GLU A 99 6.29 14.05 15.76
C GLU A 99 4.97 14.08 16.52
N VAL A 100 4.23 12.97 16.50
CA VAL A 100 2.99 12.83 17.26
C VAL A 100 3.25 12.29 18.66
N LYS A 101 2.32 12.56 19.57
CA LYS A 101 2.24 11.86 20.86
C LYS A 101 1.59 10.50 20.61
N PRO A 102 2.28 9.38 20.88
CA PRO A 102 1.68 8.07 20.77
C PRO A 102 0.43 7.96 21.66
N ALA A 103 -0.58 7.22 21.21
CA ALA A 103 -1.69 6.87 22.08
C ALA A 103 -1.20 6.07 23.31
N SER A 104 -1.88 6.23 24.45
CA SER A 104 -1.43 5.62 25.72
C SER A 104 -1.50 4.10 25.75
N ASN A 105 -2.34 3.49 24.91
CA ASN A 105 -2.68 2.08 24.96
C ASN A 105 -2.28 1.36 23.66
N LEU A 106 -1.04 1.59 23.21
CA LEU A 106 -0.52 0.94 22.02
C LEU A 106 0.10 -0.41 22.36
N THR A 107 -0.11 -1.36 21.46
CA THR A 107 0.60 -2.63 21.41
C THR A 107 2.00 -2.44 20.82
N CYS A 108 2.91 -3.35 21.13
CA CYS A 108 4.28 -3.30 20.64
C CYS A 108 4.34 -3.42 19.12
N HIS A 109 3.43 -4.21 18.55
CA HIS A 109 3.28 -4.32 17.10
C HIS A 109 2.89 -2.98 16.44
N GLU A 110 2.09 -2.14 17.09
CA GLU A 110 1.75 -0.80 16.57
C GLU A 110 2.94 0.16 16.57
N TYR A 111 3.89 -0.03 17.49
CA TYR A 111 5.21 0.61 17.43
C TYR A 111 6.13 -0.02 16.37
N ARG A 112 5.71 -1.09 15.70
CA ARG A 112 6.53 -1.93 14.82
C ARG A 112 7.74 -2.52 15.55
N GLY A 113 7.58 -2.75 16.85
CA GLY A 113 8.59 -3.36 17.70
C GLY A 113 8.35 -4.86 17.89
N ALA A 114 9.23 -5.45 18.69
CA ALA A 114 9.09 -6.81 19.21
C ALA A 114 9.29 -6.82 20.73
N CYS A 115 8.53 -7.66 21.44
CA CYS A 115 8.76 -7.90 22.86
C CYS A 115 10.04 -8.71 23.04
N MET A 116 11.01 -8.15 23.74
CA MET A 116 12.31 -8.77 24.01
C MET A 116 12.67 -8.56 25.49
N GLU A 117 13.51 -9.42 26.05
CA GLU A 117 13.95 -9.27 27.46
C GLU A 117 14.75 -7.98 27.69
N ARG A 118 15.54 -7.56 26.70
CA ARG A 118 16.40 -6.38 26.79
C ARG A 118 16.66 -5.73 25.44
N CYS A 119 16.72 -4.40 25.46
CA CYS A 119 17.27 -3.56 24.40
C CYS A 119 17.74 -2.24 25.03
N ALA A 120 18.51 -1.44 24.27
CA ALA A 120 18.90 -0.10 24.68
C ALA A 120 17.68 0.72 25.10
N GLU A 121 17.80 1.49 26.19
CA GLU A 121 16.66 2.20 26.82
C GLU A 121 15.99 3.16 25.83
N GLU A 122 16.76 3.77 24.94
CA GLU A 122 16.30 4.70 23.90
C GLU A 122 15.39 4.03 22.86
N LEU A 123 15.51 2.70 22.69
CA LEU A 123 14.70 1.89 21.79
C LEU A 123 13.45 1.28 22.46
N GLN A 124 13.35 1.39 23.78
CA GLN A 124 12.20 0.87 24.52
C GLN A 124 10.98 1.76 24.33
N ARG A 125 9.81 1.16 24.14
CA ARG A 125 8.52 1.87 24.06
C ARG A 125 7.54 1.32 25.08
N PRO A 126 6.66 2.18 25.64
CA PRO A 126 5.61 1.72 26.55
C PRO A 126 4.53 1.01 25.73
N SER A 127 4.42 -0.30 25.89
CA SER A 127 3.42 -1.15 25.23
C SER A 127 2.54 -1.88 26.23
N THR A 128 1.30 -2.18 25.86
CA THR A 128 0.36 -2.88 26.75
C THR A 128 0.38 -4.41 26.65
N ASP A 129 1.06 -4.99 25.66
CA ASP A 129 1.00 -6.40 25.27
C ASP A 129 2.27 -7.21 25.55
N CYS A 130 3.38 -6.57 25.96
CA CYS A 130 4.58 -7.29 26.40
C CYS A 130 4.43 -7.76 27.86
N THR A 131 4.47 -9.07 28.09
CA THR A 131 4.33 -9.71 29.41
C THR A 131 5.68 -10.15 29.99
N ASP A 132 5.67 -10.69 31.21
CA ASP A 132 6.81 -11.41 31.80
C ASP A 132 8.11 -10.60 31.95
N GLY A 133 7.95 -9.29 32.17
CA GLY A 133 9.08 -8.36 32.34
C GLY A 133 9.78 -7.98 31.02
N SER A 134 9.32 -8.50 29.88
CA SER A 134 9.81 -8.09 28.56
C SER A 134 9.47 -6.63 28.24
N LYS A 135 10.26 -6.03 27.37
CA LYS A 135 10.13 -4.65 26.91
C LYS A 135 9.81 -4.63 25.42
N CYS A 136 8.98 -3.68 25.00
CA CYS A 136 8.80 -3.45 23.57
C CYS A 136 10.01 -2.71 23.00
N CYS A 137 10.70 -3.36 22.07
CA CYS A 137 11.91 -2.84 21.44
C CYS A 137 11.63 -2.50 19.98
N VAL A 138 11.84 -1.24 19.60
CA VAL A 138 11.75 -0.80 18.21
C VAL A 138 13.10 -1.03 17.52
N LEU A 139 13.11 -1.85 16.47
CA LEU A 139 14.31 -2.20 15.73
C LEU A 139 14.47 -1.25 14.54
N VAL A 140 15.56 -0.50 14.52
CA VAL A 140 15.98 0.29 13.36
C VAL A 140 16.92 -0.59 12.53
N VAL A 141 16.60 -0.80 11.26
CA VAL A 141 17.44 -1.55 10.30
C VAL A 141 18.35 -0.64 9.51
#